data_AF-A0A7S4BK88-F1
#
_entry.id   AF-A0A7S4BK88-F1
#
_cell.length_a   1.000
_cell.length_b   1.000
_cell.length_c   1.000
_cell.angle_alpha   90.00
_cell.angle_beta   90.00
_cell.angle_gamma   90.00
#
_symmetry.space_group_name_H-M   'P 1'
#
loop_
_entity.id
_entity.type
_entity.pdbx_description
1 polymer ?
#
loop_
_entity_poly.entity_id
_entity_poly.type
_entity_poly.pdbx_seq_one_letter_code
_entity_poly.pdbx_strand_id
1 'polypeptide(L)'
;MLLHPNVGAAVVMQTGADEAASRRGAGVCYEDIKDFAISSGRDEELRALPHEQVQIRLDRWSEQLERISDLAARLVAPLYAQRRSRCAPRHLIVAQQCGGSDAFSGTHANPLVAEASKLLIEAGGGALLAETDELIGAEDYVLSSVRDLHTANKFLALVSRFHAYTHAHGASAEGNPSGGNLYRGLYNIALKSLGAAMKRHATVRLEDVVEYAQPLLSALPAQSERGDGDEGERGVGYCFMDSPGNDLESVAGQVAAGCNVIYFTTGNGSITNFPFVPTIKVVSTHKRFELMADDMDVDAAASADRSAMAKALFELTLAVASGQATRGERSGYHQLQIWRDWVPGPPSSALAGVAGPETAVLRRPLKMSDSARREESGLSAESGAHSFEALPLSHDSRTDSGGGGGGGGGVTTEWVALLLPTSLCSSEVARALARELQIGLGDACGVRFVSLPHTE
;
A
#
# COMPACT_ATOMS: atom_id res chain seq x y z
N MET A 1 12.58 4.76 -10.25
CA MET A 1 12.96 3.45 -9.66
C MET A 1 14.25 2.86 -10.22
N LEU A 2 14.44 2.75 -11.54
CA LEU A 2 15.66 2.17 -12.14
C LEU A 2 16.97 2.74 -11.54
N LEU A 3 17.01 4.06 -11.38
CA LEU A 3 18.16 4.79 -10.83
C LEU A 3 18.11 4.94 -9.30
N HIS A 4 17.36 4.09 -8.59
CA HIS A 4 17.32 4.19 -7.13
C HIS A 4 18.68 3.74 -6.54
N PRO A 5 19.20 4.38 -5.46
CA PRO A 5 20.52 4.05 -4.89
C PRO A 5 20.71 2.58 -4.46
N ASN A 6 19.62 1.85 -4.17
CA ASN A 6 19.68 0.42 -3.85
C ASN A 6 19.72 -0.50 -5.09
N VAL A 7 19.62 0.04 -6.30
CA VAL A 7 19.68 -0.72 -7.55
C VAL A 7 21.13 -0.73 -8.04
N GLY A 8 21.79 -1.89 -7.93
CA GLY A 8 23.17 -2.05 -8.36
C GLY A 8 23.35 -2.45 -9.83
N ALA A 9 22.32 -3.05 -10.45
CA ALA A 9 22.27 -3.35 -11.87
C ALA A 9 20.82 -3.57 -12.32
N ALA A 10 20.56 -3.53 -13.62
CA ALA A 10 19.21 -3.76 -14.16
C ALA A 10 19.19 -4.52 -15.48
N VAL A 11 18.13 -5.30 -15.69
CA VAL A 11 17.78 -5.86 -17.00
C VAL A 11 16.41 -5.32 -17.38
N VAL A 12 16.32 -4.61 -18.50
CA VAL A 12 15.08 -4.05 -19.02
C VAL A 12 14.57 -4.96 -20.13
N MET A 13 13.52 -5.72 -19.84
CA MET A 13 12.87 -6.60 -20.80
C MET A 13 11.70 -5.87 -21.45
N GLN A 14 11.60 -5.92 -22.78
CA GLN A 14 10.48 -5.32 -23.50
C GLN A 14 10.14 -6.11 -24.78
N THR A 15 8.88 -6.05 -25.19
CA THR A 15 8.38 -6.63 -26.44
C THR A 15 8.26 -5.58 -27.52
N GLY A 16 8.06 -6.02 -28.77
CA GLY A 16 7.72 -5.09 -29.86
C GLY A 16 6.36 -4.39 -29.64
N ALA A 17 5.49 -4.99 -28.83
CA ALA A 17 4.21 -4.39 -28.47
C ALA A 17 4.38 -3.21 -27.51
N ASP A 18 5.34 -3.29 -26.57
CA ASP A 18 5.66 -2.22 -25.63
C ASP A 18 6.21 -0.99 -26.36
N GLU A 19 7.15 -1.19 -27.29
CA GLU A 19 7.66 -0.11 -28.15
C GLU A 19 6.58 0.50 -29.05
N ALA A 20 5.66 -0.33 -29.55
CA ALA A 20 4.53 0.15 -30.33
C ALA A 20 3.53 0.93 -29.46
N ALA A 21 3.33 0.53 -28.20
CA ALA A 21 2.48 1.23 -27.24
C ALA A 21 3.09 2.58 -26.82
N SER A 22 4.38 2.61 -26.51
CA SER A 22 5.15 3.82 -26.22
C SER A 22 5.03 4.84 -27.37
N ARG A 23 5.26 4.42 -28.62
CA ARG A 23 5.11 5.31 -29.80
C ARG A 23 3.71 5.89 -29.99
N ARG A 24 2.68 5.29 -29.38
CA ARG A 24 1.29 5.79 -29.38
C ARG A 24 0.95 6.59 -28.11
N GLY A 25 1.90 6.83 -27.22
CA GLY A 25 1.70 7.49 -25.94
C GLY A 25 0.91 6.66 -24.92
N ALA A 26 0.86 5.34 -25.08
CA ALA A 26 0.04 4.44 -24.28
C ALA A 26 0.87 3.35 -23.57
N GLY A 27 2.17 3.58 -23.39
CA GLY A 27 3.09 2.65 -22.75
C GLY A 27 4.45 3.28 -22.49
N VAL A 28 5.36 2.50 -21.91
CA VAL A 28 6.74 2.90 -21.61
C VAL A 28 7.68 1.83 -22.16
N CYS A 29 8.72 2.24 -22.86
CA CYS A 29 9.82 1.39 -23.30
C CYS A 29 11.15 1.91 -22.74
N TYR A 30 12.23 1.19 -23.01
CA TYR A 30 13.56 1.56 -22.54
C TYR A 30 14.02 2.94 -23.01
N GLU A 31 13.70 3.35 -24.24
CA GLU A 31 14.10 4.69 -24.72
C GLU A 31 13.39 5.79 -23.94
N ASP A 32 12.12 5.61 -23.55
CA ASP A 32 11.41 6.58 -22.69
C ASP A 32 12.07 6.70 -21.32
N ILE A 33 12.52 5.58 -20.74
CA ILE A 33 13.23 5.56 -19.45
C ILE A 33 14.55 6.33 -19.56
N LYS A 34 15.28 6.13 -20.66
CA LYS A 34 16.54 6.80 -20.94
C LYS A 34 16.34 8.31 -21.18
N ASP A 35 15.35 8.68 -21.98
CA ASP A 35 15.01 10.08 -22.25
C ASP A 35 14.57 10.80 -20.97
N PHE A 36 13.78 10.13 -20.11
CA PHE A 36 13.41 10.66 -18.80
C PHE A 36 14.63 10.87 -17.90
N ALA A 37 15.57 9.91 -17.85
CA ALA A 37 16.79 10.05 -17.07
C ALA A 37 17.64 11.24 -17.55
N ILE A 38 17.80 11.40 -18.87
CA ILE A 38 18.58 12.50 -19.46
C ILE A 38 17.92 13.85 -19.21
N SER A 39 16.61 13.98 -19.49
CA SER A 39 15.86 15.22 -19.27
C SER A 39 15.77 15.62 -17.80
N SER A 40 15.87 14.64 -16.88
CA SER A 40 15.94 14.87 -15.44
C SER A 40 17.36 15.17 -14.93
N GLY A 41 18.36 15.27 -15.80
CA GLY A 41 19.75 15.54 -15.43
C GLY A 41 20.47 14.38 -14.74
N ARG A 42 19.99 13.14 -14.96
CA ARG A 42 20.53 11.90 -14.35
C ARG A 42 21.20 10.99 -15.38
N ASP A 43 21.72 11.57 -16.46
CA ASP A 43 22.40 10.83 -17.53
C ASP A 43 23.69 10.16 -17.04
N GLU A 44 24.43 10.81 -16.14
CA GLU A 44 25.61 10.24 -15.50
C GLU A 44 25.28 9.01 -14.65
N GLU A 45 24.19 9.07 -13.87
CA GLU A 45 23.74 7.94 -13.05
C GLU A 45 23.30 6.76 -13.92
N LEU A 46 22.58 7.03 -15.02
CA LEU A 46 22.21 6.00 -15.98
C LEU A 46 23.44 5.36 -16.64
N ARG A 47 24.43 6.16 -17.05
CA ARG A 47 25.70 5.64 -17.62
C ARG A 47 26.51 4.82 -16.61
N ALA A 48 26.45 5.19 -15.33
CA ALA A 48 27.18 4.51 -14.26
C ALA A 48 26.52 3.19 -13.84
N LEU A 49 25.19 3.08 -13.96
CA LEU A 49 24.44 1.87 -13.64
C LEU A 49 24.74 0.78 -14.68
N PRO A 50 25.26 -0.41 -14.30
CA PRO A 50 25.31 -1.56 -15.19
C PRO A 50 23.89 -2.00 -15.56
N HIS A 51 23.49 -1.83 -16.83
CA HIS A 51 22.17 -2.25 -17.28
C HIS A 51 22.18 -2.72 -18.73
N GLU A 52 21.23 -3.58 -19.06
CA GLU A 52 21.09 -4.17 -20.39
C GLU A 52 19.62 -4.20 -20.80
N GLN A 53 19.35 -3.92 -22.07
CA GLN A 53 18.03 -3.99 -22.67
C GLN A 53 17.89 -5.30 -23.47
N VAL A 54 16.79 -6.02 -23.25
CA VAL A 54 16.52 -7.29 -23.94
C VAL A 54 15.16 -7.25 -24.63
N GLN A 55 15.17 -7.45 -25.94
CA GLN A 55 13.95 -7.64 -26.70
C GLN A 55 13.43 -9.06 -26.54
N ILE A 56 12.26 -9.19 -25.91
CA ILE A 56 11.57 -10.47 -25.72
C ILE A 56 10.53 -10.70 -26.81
N ARG A 57 10.45 -11.96 -27.24
CA ARG A 57 9.44 -12.49 -28.14
C ARG A 57 8.70 -13.60 -27.41
N LEU A 58 7.39 -13.41 -27.24
CA LEU A 58 6.55 -14.34 -26.49
C LEU A 58 6.52 -15.75 -27.10
N ASP A 59 6.79 -15.90 -28.41
CA ASP A 59 6.85 -17.20 -29.10
C ASP A 59 8.15 -17.99 -28.87
N ARG A 60 9.17 -17.39 -28.25
CA ARG A 60 10.44 -18.04 -27.88
C ARG A 60 10.78 -17.88 -26.39
N TRP A 61 9.75 -17.71 -25.57
CA TRP A 61 9.87 -17.37 -24.15
C TRP A 61 10.86 -18.25 -23.37
N SER A 62 10.73 -19.57 -23.45
CA SER A 62 11.56 -20.50 -22.67
C SER A 62 13.05 -20.40 -22.98
N GLU A 63 13.42 -20.28 -24.26
CA GLU A 63 14.83 -20.12 -24.69
C GLU A 63 15.38 -18.74 -24.27
N GLN A 64 14.57 -17.70 -24.37
CA GLN A 64 14.99 -16.35 -24.01
C GLN A 64 15.18 -16.19 -22.50
N LEU A 65 14.40 -16.91 -21.69
CA LEU A 65 14.52 -16.89 -20.23
C LEU A 65 15.88 -17.37 -19.74
N GLU A 66 16.43 -18.45 -20.31
CA GLU A 66 17.77 -18.93 -19.94
C GLU A 66 18.84 -17.87 -20.23
N ARG A 67 18.79 -17.27 -21.43
CA ARG A 67 19.70 -16.18 -21.81
C ARG A 67 19.57 -14.95 -20.90
N ILE A 68 18.36 -14.59 -20.51
CA ILE A 68 18.08 -13.45 -19.61
C ILE A 68 18.59 -13.76 -18.20
N SER A 69 18.40 -14.99 -17.72
CA SER A 69 18.93 -15.45 -16.44
C SER A 69 20.46 -15.37 -16.41
N ASP A 70 21.13 -15.86 -17.45
CA ASP A 70 22.58 -15.77 -17.58
C ASP A 70 23.07 -14.32 -17.64
N LEU A 71 22.32 -13.44 -18.31
CA LEU A 71 22.61 -12.01 -18.37
C LEU A 71 22.52 -11.36 -16.99
N ALA A 72 21.43 -11.62 -16.27
CA ALA A 72 21.23 -11.13 -14.91
C ALA A 72 22.35 -11.64 -13.98
N ALA A 73 22.72 -12.91 -14.06
CA ALA A 73 23.81 -13.48 -13.27
C ALA A 73 25.15 -12.78 -13.54
N ARG A 74 25.47 -12.48 -14.81
CA ARG A 74 26.68 -11.73 -15.17
C ARG A 74 26.68 -10.29 -14.65
N LEU A 75 25.53 -9.61 -14.69
CA LEU A 75 25.40 -8.25 -14.19
C LEU A 75 25.48 -8.18 -12.66
N VAL A 76 24.95 -9.18 -11.96
CA VAL A 76 24.95 -9.23 -10.49
C VAL A 76 26.29 -9.70 -9.93
N ALA A 77 27.04 -10.55 -10.64
CA ALA A 77 28.29 -11.13 -10.13
C ALA A 77 29.31 -10.10 -9.58
N PRO A 78 29.58 -8.96 -10.24
CA PRO A 78 30.46 -7.92 -9.70
C PRO A 78 29.92 -7.24 -8.42
N LEU A 79 28.59 -7.21 -8.23
CA LEU A 79 27.95 -6.55 -7.10
C LEU A 79 28.25 -7.26 -5.77
N TYR A 80 28.43 -8.59 -5.78
CA TYR A 80 28.82 -9.36 -4.57
C TYR A 80 30.19 -8.99 -4.02
N ALA A 81 31.07 -8.40 -4.84
CA ALA A 81 32.38 -7.92 -4.40
C ALA A 81 32.30 -6.55 -3.72
N GLN A 82 31.20 -5.81 -3.88
CA GLN A 82 31.03 -4.50 -3.23
C GLN A 82 30.98 -4.64 -1.71
N ARG A 83 31.41 -3.60 -1.01
CA ARG A 83 31.41 -3.52 0.44
C ARG A 83 30.78 -2.20 0.87
N ARG A 84 29.99 -2.25 1.93
CA ARG A 84 29.46 -1.04 2.57
C ARG A 84 30.63 -0.18 3.05
N SER A 85 30.51 1.12 2.87
CA SER A 85 31.42 2.12 3.38
C SER A 85 30.70 3.02 4.38
N ARG A 86 31.46 3.75 5.21
CA ARG A 86 30.89 4.74 6.11
C ARG A 86 30.41 5.95 5.29
N CYS A 87 29.14 6.28 5.42
CA CYS A 87 28.51 7.42 4.76
C CYS A 87 27.86 8.35 5.80
N ALA A 88 27.71 9.63 5.45
CA ALA A 88 27.00 10.59 6.28
C ALA A 88 25.47 10.34 6.24
N PRO A 89 24.72 10.59 7.33
CA PRO A 89 23.26 10.45 7.36
C PRO A 89 22.51 11.30 6.33
N ARG A 90 23.14 12.35 5.79
CA ARG A 90 22.56 13.18 4.72
C ARG A 90 22.13 12.43 3.46
N HIS A 91 22.66 11.23 3.24
CA HIS A 91 22.29 10.38 2.12
C HIS A 91 21.04 9.52 2.41
N LEU A 92 20.50 9.59 3.63
CA LEU A 92 19.29 8.88 4.02
C LEU A 92 18.07 9.77 3.88
N ILE A 93 17.05 9.22 3.23
CA ILE A 93 15.74 9.84 3.10
C ILE A 93 14.72 8.78 3.52
N VAL A 94 14.01 9.04 4.63
CA VAL A 94 12.98 8.14 5.12
C VAL A 94 11.64 8.43 4.45
N ALA A 95 11.03 7.42 3.84
CA ALA A 95 9.64 7.45 3.45
C ALA A 95 8.76 7.28 4.70
N GLN A 96 7.78 8.15 4.91
CA GLN A 96 6.82 8.04 6.00
C GLN A 96 5.46 7.65 5.43
N GLN A 97 5.00 6.46 5.79
CA GLN A 97 3.78 5.86 5.24
C GLN A 97 2.81 5.42 6.35
N CYS A 98 1.51 5.58 6.11
CA CYS A 98 0.47 4.90 6.87
C CYS A 98 0.03 3.59 6.20
N GLY A 99 -0.21 2.54 6.97
CA GLY A 99 -1.00 1.40 6.53
C GLY A 99 -2.44 1.51 7.06
N GLY A 100 -2.85 0.52 7.85
CA GLY A 100 -4.14 0.59 8.54
C GLY A 100 -4.12 1.46 9.80
N SER A 101 -4.47 2.74 9.69
CA SER A 101 -4.56 3.66 10.84
C SER A 101 -5.64 3.24 11.86
N ASP A 102 -5.41 3.61 13.12
CA ASP A 102 -6.31 3.47 14.26
C ASP A 102 -6.32 4.75 15.12
N ALA A 103 -7.11 4.77 16.19
CA ALA A 103 -7.18 5.89 17.12
C ALA A 103 -5.87 6.23 17.85
N PHE A 104 -4.89 5.31 17.89
CA PHE A 104 -3.61 5.50 18.58
C PHE A 104 -2.49 5.94 17.63
N SER A 105 -2.70 5.84 16.32
CA SER A 105 -1.71 6.16 15.30
C SER A 105 -1.22 7.60 15.43
N GLY A 106 -2.15 8.55 15.56
CA GLY A 106 -1.86 9.98 15.73
C GLY A 106 -1.31 10.38 17.10
N THR A 107 -1.33 9.48 18.11
CA THR A 107 -0.88 9.78 19.48
C THR A 107 0.41 9.05 19.87
N HIS A 108 0.73 7.93 19.19
CA HIS A 108 1.88 7.07 19.48
C HIS A 108 2.81 6.96 18.27
N ALA A 109 2.43 6.16 17.25
CA ALA A 109 3.31 5.81 16.14
C ALA A 109 3.73 7.03 15.30
N ASN A 110 2.79 7.89 14.91
CA ASN A 110 3.07 9.03 14.04
C ASN A 110 3.96 10.08 14.73
N PRO A 111 3.68 10.49 15.99
CA PRO A 111 4.59 11.36 16.73
C PRO A 111 5.98 10.74 16.99
N LEU A 112 6.08 9.42 17.19
CA LEU A 112 7.36 8.73 17.36
C LEU A 112 8.21 8.81 16.09
N VAL A 113 7.64 8.48 14.93
CA VAL A 113 8.39 8.59 13.66
C VAL A 113 8.73 10.05 13.34
N ALA A 114 7.90 11.01 13.74
CA ALA A 114 8.20 12.43 13.58
C ALA A 114 9.42 12.88 14.39
N GLU A 115 9.54 12.44 15.65
CA GLU A 115 10.68 12.77 16.50
C GLU A 115 11.95 12.07 16.01
N ALA A 116 11.88 10.83 15.55
CA ALA A 116 13.02 10.15 14.93
C ALA A 116 13.44 10.79 13.58
N SER A 117 12.47 11.19 12.75
CA SER A 117 12.72 11.93 11.50
C SER A 117 13.35 13.29 11.77
N LYS A 118 12.96 13.99 12.86
CA LYS A 118 13.61 15.24 13.27
C LYS A 118 15.09 15.02 13.57
N LEU A 119 15.44 13.99 14.34
CA LEU A 119 16.85 13.66 14.63
C LEU A 119 17.63 13.39 13.34
N LEU A 120 17.03 12.68 12.38
CA LEU A 120 17.65 12.44 11.08
C LEU A 120 17.86 13.72 10.28
N ILE A 121 16.87 14.61 10.24
CA ILE A 121 16.96 15.91 9.55
C ILE A 121 18.00 16.80 10.22
N GLU A 122 18.09 16.81 11.56
CA GLU A 122 19.14 17.52 12.31
C GLU A 122 20.54 16.95 12.02
N ALA A 123 20.64 15.66 11.69
CA ALA A 123 21.86 15.02 11.19
C ALA A 123 22.10 15.21 9.67
N GLY A 124 21.29 16.05 9.02
CA GLY A 124 21.39 16.40 7.60
C GLY A 124 20.65 15.48 6.64
N GLY A 125 19.91 14.46 7.12
CA GLY A 125 19.09 13.57 6.29
C GLY A 125 17.78 14.20 5.82
N GLY A 126 16.85 13.35 5.37
CA GLY A 126 15.53 13.79 4.92
C GLY A 126 14.40 12.85 5.33
N ALA A 127 13.18 13.38 5.25
CA ALA A 127 11.94 12.63 5.40
C ALA A 127 10.94 13.07 4.32
N LEU A 128 10.19 12.11 3.77
CA LEU A 128 9.15 12.35 2.78
C LEU A 128 7.84 11.79 3.29
N LEU A 129 6.87 12.66 3.56
CA LEU A 129 5.47 12.27 3.73
C LEU A 129 4.77 12.27 2.36
N ALA A 130 3.78 11.42 2.18
CA ALA A 130 2.90 11.43 1.02
C ALA A 130 1.45 11.32 1.48
N GLU A 131 0.55 10.74 0.67
CA GLU A 131 -0.86 10.49 1.02
C GLU A 131 -1.69 11.79 1.10
N THR A 132 -1.94 12.44 -0.05
CA THR A 132 -2.70 13.71 -0.13
C THR A 132 -4.09 13.60 0.48
N ASP A 133 -4.74 12.46 0.29
CA ASP A 133 -6.06 12.13 0.85
C ASP A 133 -6.06 11.95 2.37
N GLU A 134 -4.91 11.61 2.97
CA GLU A 134 -4.73 11.55 4.42
C GLU A 134 -4.41 12.91 5.05
N LEU A 135 -4.25 13.99 4.27
CA LEU A 135 -4.00 15.33 4.81
C LEU A 135 -5.15 16.33 4.61
N ILE A 136 -6.25 15.90 4.00
CA ILE A 136 -7.46 16.71 3.85
C ILE A 136 -7.99 17.12 5.23
N GLY A 137 -8.04 18.42 5.51
CA GLY A 137 -8.44 18.94 6.82
C GLY A 137 -7.30 19.07 7.85
N ALA A 138 -6.04 18.81 7.49
CA ALA A 138 -4.86 19.04 8.33
C ALA A 138 -3.93 20.12 7.76
N GLU A 139 -4.39 20.91 6.79
CA GLU A 139 -3.63 21.93 6.06
C GLU A 139 -3.02 22.95 7.02
N ASP A 140 -3.79 23.42 8.01
CA ASP A 140 -3.33 24.38 9.02
C ASP A 140 -2.11 23.85 9.79
N TYR A 141 -2.12 22.57 10.15
CA TYR A 141 -0.97 21.96 10.83
C TYR A 141 0.22 21.83 9.87
N VAL A 142 0.02 21.37 8.63
CA VAL A 142 1.12 21.22 7.67
C VAL A 142 1.76 22.57 7.34
N LEU A 143 0.94 23.59 7.10
CA LEU A 143 1.35 24.95 6.71
C LEU A 143 1.80 25.80 7.91
N SER A 144 1.67 25.31 9.14
CA SER A 144 2.13 26.02 10.35
C SER A 144 3.64 26.29 10.35
N SER A 145 4.40 25.53 9.57
CA SER A 145 5.82 25.73 9.35
C SER A 145 6.18 25.28 7.93
N VAL A 146 6.10 26.21 6.99
CA VAL A 146 6.41 26.01 5.56
C VAL A 146 7.50 26.98 5.14
N ARG A 147 8.36 26.56 4.20
CA ARG A 147 9.49 27.36 3.69
C ARG A 147 9.07 28.75 3.22
N ASP A 148 8.07 28.78 2.33
CA ASP A 148 7.65 30.00 1.64
C ASP A 148 6.22 29.85 1.09
N LEU A 149 5.67 30.96 0.59
CA LEU A 149 4.34 31.00 -0.02
C LEU A 149 4.24 30.13 -1.28
N HIS A 150 5.32 29.97 -2.03
CA HIS A 150 5.32 29.14 -3.23
C HIS A 150 5.06 27.65 -2.88
N THR A 151 5.75 27.15 -1.86
CA THR A 151 5.63 25.81 -1.31
C THR A 151 4.25 25.58 -0.70
N ALA A 152 3.72 26.58 0.02
CA ALA A 152 2.36 26.54 0.55
C ALA A 152 1.31 26.42 -0.58
N ASN A 153 1.46 27.21 -1.65
CA ASN A 153 0.55 27.16 -2.80
C ASN A 153 0.63 25.83 -3.55
N LYS A 154 1.83 25.24 -3.69
CA LYS A 154 1.98 23.88 -4.23
C LYS A 154 1.16 22.87 -3.41
N PHE A 155 1.30 22.88 -2.09
CA PHE A 155 0.56 21.98 -1.20
C PHE A 155 -0.97 22.12 -1.38
N LEU A 156 -1.47 23.36 -1.31
CA LEU A 156 -2.91 23.64 -1.48
C LEU A 156 -3.43 23.28 -2.87
N ALA A 157 -2.59 23.41 -3.90
CA ALA A 157 -2.93 22.98 -5.25
C ALA A 157 -3.07 21.45 -5.36
N LEU A 158 -2.21 20.66 -4.68
CA LEU A 158 -2.35 19.20 -4.60
C LEU A 158 -3.66 18.80 -3.93
N VAL A 159 -3.97 19.40 -2.78
CA VAL A 159 -5.24 19.18 -2.06
C VAL A 159 -6.43 19.47 -2.99
N SER A 160 -6.43 20.65 -3.64
CA SER A 160 -7.50 21.04 -4.57
C SER A 160 -7.63 20.08 -5.76
N ARG A 161 -6.51 19.61 -6.29
CA ARG A 161 -6.45 18.64 -7.39
C ARG A 161 -7.02 17.30 -6.97
N PHE A 162 -6.75 16.86 -5.74
CA PHE A 162 -7.29 15.62 -5.21
C PHE A 162 -8.81 15.69 -4.97
N HIS A 163 -9.33 16.83 -4.50
CA HIS A 163 -10.78 17.07 -4.45
C HIS A 163 -11.41 16.96 -5.84
N ALA A 164 -10.80 17.57 -6.87
CA ALA A 164 -11.31 17.47 -8.24
C ALA A 164 -11.24 16.02 -8.77
N TYR A 165 -10.15 15.31 -8.48
CA TYR A 165 -9.97 13.91 -8.87
C TYR A 165 -11.05 13.01 -8.27
N THR A 166 -11.28 13.07 -6.96
CA THR A 166 -12.32 12.27 -6.28
C THR A 166 -13.72 12.62 -6.77
N HIS A 167 -14.01 13.92 -6.97
CA HIS A 167 -15.28 14.37 -7.51
C HIS A 167 -15.56 13.83 -8.91
N ALA A 168 -14.56 13.83 -9.79
CA ALA A 168 -14.66 13.28 -11.14
C ALA A 168 -14.97 11.76 -11.14
N HIS A 169 -14.64 11.07 -10.04
CA HIS A 169 -14.94 9.65 -9.81
C HIS A 169 -16.24 9.42 -9.02
N GLY A 170 -17.05 10.45 -8.77
CA GLY A 170 -18.29 10.34 -8.01
C GLY A 170 -18.11 10.12 -6.51
N ALA A 171 -16.91 10.39 -5.99
CA ALA A 171 -16.56 10.32 -4.58
C ALA A 171 -16.29 11.72 -4.00
N SER A 172 -16.05 11.80 -2.70
CA SER A 172 -15.60 13.01 -2.01
C SER A 172 -14.33 12.67 -1.24
N ALA A 173 -13.37 13.61 -1.24
CA ALA A 173 -12.12 13.44 -0.51
C ALA A 173 -12.34 13.31 1.01
N GLU A 174 -13.39 13.93 1.53
CA GLU A 174 -13.87 13.80 2.92
C GLU A 174 -14.50 12.43 3.23
N GLY A 175 -14.65 11.56 2.23
CA GLY A 175 -15.14 10.19 2.39
C GLY A 175 -14.14 9.23 3.07
N ASN A 176 -12.87 9.62 3.18
CA ASN A 176 -11.89 9.02 4.09
C ASN A 176 -12.24 9.51 5.52
N PRO A 177 -12.28 8.72 6.61
CA PRO A 177 -11.74 7.37 6.88
C PRO A 177 -12.47 6.19 6.21
N SER A 178 -11.74 5.12 5.92
CA SER A 178 -12.32 3.85 5.46
C SER A 178 -13.14 3.13 6.54
N GLY A 179 -13.96 2.15 6.15
CA GLY A 179 -14.75 1.35 7.10
C GLY A 179 -13.89 0.67 8.18
N GLY A 180 -12.69 0.21 7.83
CA GLY A 180 -11.74 -0.36 8.79
C GLY A 180 -11.19 0.68 9.78
N ASN A 181 -10.97 1.93 9.33
CA ASN A 181 -10.53 3.02 10.20
C ASN A 181 -11.64 3.42 11.19
N LEU A 182 -12.90 3.50 10.73
CA LEU A 182 -14.07 3.76 11.58
C LEU A 182 -14.19 2.71 12.69
N TYR A 183 -14.06 1.42 12.34
CA TYR A 183 -14.07 0.32 13.31
C TYR A 183 -12.95 0.44 14.37
N ARG A 184 -11.80 1.00 13.99
CA ARG A 184 -10.63 1.21 14.86
C ARG A 184 -10.60 2.58 15.55
N GLY A 185 -11.72 3.31 15.54
CA GLY A 185 -11.91 4.52 16.36
C GLY A 185 -11.54 5.85 15.70
N LEU A 186 -11.35 5.89 14.38
CA LEU A 186 -11.19 7.14 13.63
C LEU A 186 -12.52 7.56 13.02
N TYR A 187 -13.24 8.46 13.68
CA TYR A 187 -14.65 8.76 13.38
C TYR A 187 -14.88 9.78 12.27
N ASN A 188 -13.88 10.57 11.89
CA ASN A 188 -14.00 11.56 10.82
C ASN A 188 -12.64 11.86 10.19
N ILE A 189 -12.68 12.55 9.04
CA ILE A 189 -11.48 12.90 8.28
C ILE A 189 -10.52 13.76 9.09
N ALA A 190 -11.00 14.80 9.77
CA ALA A 190 -10.14 15.73 10.51
C ALA A 190 -9.28 15.03 11.57
N LEU A 191 -9.84 14.07 12.32
CA LEU A 191 -9.11 13.28 13.30
C LEU A 191 -8.05 12.39 12.64
N LYS A 192 -8.41 11.72 11.54
CA LYS A 192 -7.48 10.89 10.77
C LYS A 192 -6.35 11.76 10.22
N SER A 193 -6.68 12.87 9.59
CA SER A 193 -5.72 13.73 8.91
C SER A 193 -4.78 14.44 9.86
N LEU A 194 -5.30 14.95 10.99
CA LEU A 194 -4.43 15.52 12.01
C LEU A 194 -3.46 14.45 12.55
N GLY A 195 -3.96 13.23 12.75
CA GLY A 195 -3.13 12.09 13.15
C GLY A 195 -2.06 11.75 12.12
N ALA A 196 -2.38 11.72 10.82
CA ALA A 196 -1.42 11.49 9.75
C ALA A 196 -0.39 12.62 9.65
N ALA A 197 -0.82 13.88 9.79
CA ALA A 197 0.04 15.05 9.78
C ALA A 197 1.05 15.07 10.94
N MET A 198 0.74 14.41 12.08
CA MET A 198 1.69 14.24 13.19
C MET A 198 2.96 13.45 12.81
N LYS A 199 3.08 12.87 11.61
CA LYS A 199 4.35 12.34 11.08
C LYS A 199 5.37 13.46 10.78
N ARG A 200 4.95 14.74 10.75
CA ARG A 200 5.81 15.93 10.81
C ARG A 200 5.95 16.42 12.25
N HIS A 201 7.18 16.62 12.71
CA HIS A 201 7.42 17.26 14.01
C HIS A 201 7.13 18.77 13.92
N ALA A 202 6.54 19.36 14.95
CA ALA A 202 6.07 20.76 14.92
C ALA A 202 7.18 21.78 14.58
N THR A 203 8.41 21.53 15.01
CA THR A 203 9.58 22.40 14.76
C THR A 203 10.26 22.16 13.39
N VAL A 204 9.83 21.15 12.64
CA VAL A 204 10.43 20.79 11.35
C VAL A 204 9.64 21.46 10.23
N ARG A 205 10.32 22.32 9.47
CA ARG A 205 9.73 23.08 8.35
C ARG A 205 9.47 22.18 7.15
N LEU A 206 8.32 22.33 6.50
CA LEU A 206 8.06 21.78 5.17
C LEU A 206 8.94 22.52 4.15
N GLU A 207 9.95 21.81 3.65
CA GLU A 207 10.92 22.35 2.71
C GLU A 207 10.36 22.40 1.31
N ASP A 208 9.74 21.34 0.78
CA ASP A 208 9.13 21.36 -0.56
C ASP A 208 7.93 20.42 -0.69
N VAL A 209 7.22 20.59 -1.81
CA VAL A 209 6.12 19.77 -2.26
C VAL A 209 6.42 19.29 -3.69
N VAL A 210 6.40 17.99 -3.91
CA VAL A 210 6.79 17.36 -5.18
C VAL A 210 5.69 16.50 -5.77
N GLU A 211 5.73 16.33 -7.08
CA GLU A 211 4.81 15.45 -7.81
C GLU A 211 5.11 13.96 -7.52
N TYR A 212 4.15 13.08 -7.79
CA TYR A 212 4.31 11.64 -7.61
C TYR A 212 5.59 11.13 -8.31
N ALA A 213 6.46 10.44 -7.55
CA ALA A 213 7.72 9.89 -8.02
C ALA A 213 8.76 10.92 -8.55
N GLN A 214 8.55 12.22 -8.37
CA GLN A 214 9.51 13.25 -8.75
C GLN A 214 10.80 13.11 -7.91
N PRO A 215 11.99 13.01 -8.51
CA PRO A 215 13.22 12.84 -7.74
C PRO A 215 13.50 14.05 -6.83
N LEU A 216 13.68 13.79 -5.53
CA LEU A 216 13.81 14.85 -4.51
C LEU A 216 15.07 15.70 -4.69
N LEU A 217 16.20 15.06 -5.01
CA LEU A 217 17.48 15.77 -5.17
C LEU A 217 17.47 16.76 -6.34
N SER A 218 16.68 16.51 -7.38
CA SER A 218 16.54 17.44 -8.52
C SER A 218 15.42 18.47 -8.33
N ALA A 219 14.43 18.19 -7.48
CA ALA A 219 13.29 19.08 -7.26
C ALA A 219 13.60 20.27 -6.34
N LEU A 220 14.71 20.18 -5.63
CA LEU A 220 15.06 21.00 -4.48
C LEU A 220 15.97 22.17 -4.94
N PRO A 221 15.75 23.43 -4.48
CA PRO A 221 16.59 24.56 -4.87
C PRO A 221 18.07 24.30 -4.55
N ALA A 222 18.97 24.85 -5.37
CA ALA A 222 20.41 24.74 -5.14
C ALA A 222 20.75 25.23 -3.72
N GLN A 223 21.72 24.60 -3.06
CA GLN A 223 22.10 24.96 -1.68
C GLN A 223 22.38 26.46 -1.53
N SER A 224 23.00 27.10 -2.54
CA SER A 224 23.28 28.53 -2.57
C SER A 224 22.05 29.44 -2.61
N GLU A 225 20.90 28.94 -3.08
CA GLU A 225 19.66 29.71 -3.24
C GLU A 225 18.75 29.62 -2.01
N ARG A 226 19.11 28.80 -1.02
CA ARG A 226 18.29 28.57 0.18
C ARG A 226 18.46 29.64 1.27
N GLY A 227 19.38 30.59 1.10
CA GLY A 227 19.47 31.81 1.92
C GLY A 227 19.83 31.64 3.40
N ASP A 228 19.96 30.41 3.88
CA ASP A 228 20.29 30.08 5.26
C ASP A 228 21.82 30.01 5.37
N GLY A 229 22.46 30.96 6.06
CA GLY A 229 23.92 31.16 6.15
C GLY A 229 24.72 30.07 6.90
N ASP A 230 24.31 28.80 6.78
CA ASP A 230 24.98 27.63 7.32
C ASP A 230 25.74 26.95 6.17
N GLU A 231 27.07 27.09 6.16
CA GLU A 231 27.98 26.53 5.13
C GLU A 231 28.07 24.98 5.14
N GLY A 232 27.21 24.31 5.90
CA GLY A 232 27.12 22.84 5.93
C GLY A 232 26.40 22.26 4.71
N GLU A 233 26.79 21.06 4.28
CA GLU A 233 26.06 20.26 3.29
C GLU A 233 24.68 19.84 3.86
N ARG A 234 23.70 20.75 3.83
CA ARG A 234 22.33 20.49 4.27
C ARG A 234 21.66 19.52 3.30
N GLY A 235 21.04 18.46 3.81
CA GLY A 235 20.30 17.51 2.99
C GLY A 235 18.85 17.92 2.71
N VAL A 236 18.03 16.93 2.37
CA VAL A 236 16.68 17.13 1.81
C VAL A 236 15.74 17.84 2.79
N GLY A 237 15.85 17.56 4.09
CA GLY A 237 14.88 18.04 5.09
C GLY A 237 13.55 17.30 4.99
N TYR A 238 12.46 17.95 5.40
CA TYR A 238 11.11 17.36 5.35
C TYR A 238 10.37 17.84 4.10
N CYS A 239 9.94 16.92 3.25
CA CYS A 239 9.16 17.21 2.05
C CYS A 239 7.82 16.47 2.05
N PHE A 240 6.93 16.90 1.17
CA PHE A 240 5.66 16.22 0.89
C PHE A 240 5.58 15.81 -0.59
N MET A 241 5.06 14.63 -0.90
CA MET A 241 4.85 14.14 -2.27
C MET A 241 3.36 13.87 -2.52
N ASP A 242 2.85 14.27 -3.68
CA ASP A 242 1.51 13.87 -4.09
C ASP A 242 1.41 12.34 -4.28
N SER A 243 0.39 11.74 -3.69
CA SER A 243 0.04 10.33 -3.91
C SER A 243 -1.38 10.04 -3.40
N PRO A 244 -1.99 8.91 -3.82
CA PRO A 244 -3.15 8.35 -3.13
C PRO A 244 -2.72 7.78 -1.77
N GLY A 245 -3.70 7.47 -0.91
CA GLY A 245 -3.49 6.86 0.41
C GLY A 245 -3.40 5.34 0.39
N ASN A 246 -3.44 4.72 -0.80
CA ASN A 246 -3.08 3.32 -0.94
C ASN A 246 -1.57 3.17 -0.65
N ASP A 247 -1.24 2.28 0.27
CA ASP A 247 0.12 2.20 0.82
C ASP A 247 1.14 1.69 -0.20
N LEU A 248 0.78 0.71 -1.02
CA LEU A 248 1.64 0.19 -2.09
C LEU A 248 1.94 1.26 -3.13
N GLU A 249 0.92 1.99 -3.58
CA GLU A 249 1.04 3.05 -4.58
C GLU A 249 1.85 4.24 -4.05
N SER A 250 1.57 4.68 -2.82
CA SER A 250 2.28 5.77 -2.18
C SER A 250 3.77 5.47 -1.99
N VAL A 251 4.09 4.32 -1.38
CA VAL A 251 5.49 3.92 -1.12
C VAL A 251 6.27 3.73 -2.42
N ALA A 252 5.65 3.19 -3.47
CA ALA A 252 6.27 3.11 -4.79
C ALA A 252 6.71 4.49 -5.29
N GLY A 253 5.88 5.52 -5.13
CA GLY A 253 6.23 6.89 -5.46
C GLY A 253 7.37 7.42 -4.59
N GLN A 254 7.31 7.20 -3.27
CA GLN A 254 8.34 7.67 -2.33
C GLN A 254 9.72 7.04 -2.63
N VAL A 255 9.76 5.73 -2.91
CA VAL A 255 10.98 5.04 -3.33
C VAL A 255 11.45 5.55 -4.68
N ALA A 256 10.55 5.76 -5.64
CA ALA A 256 10.91 6.32 -6.93
C ALA A 256 11.50 7.74 -6.83
N ALA A 257 11.01 8.53 -5.87
CA ALA A 257 11.50 9.87 -5.54
C ALA A 257 12.87 9.87 -4.83
N GLY A 258 13.32 8.71 -4.32
CA GLY A 258 14.66 8.51 -3.76
C GLY A 258 14.71 8.07 -2.30
N CYS A 259 13.58 7.74 -1.66
CA CYS A 259 13.57 7.25 -0.29
C CYS A 259 14.19 5.85 -0.19
N ASN A 260 15.18 5.69 0.70
CA ASN A 260 16.00 4.48 0.82
C ASN A 260 15.84 3.73 2.15
N VAL A 261 14.94 4.21 3.02
CA VAL A 261 14.39 3.49 4.18
C VAL A 261 12.92 3.88 4.31
N ILE A 262 12.05 2.97 4.76
CA ILE A 262 10.62 3.24 4.96
C ILE A 262 10.27 3.12 6.45
N TYR A 263 9.64 4.16 7.00
CA TYR A 263 8.86 4.08 8.23
C TYR A 263 7.41 3.79 7.87
N PHE A 264 6.97 2.57 8.18
CA PHE A 264 5.62 2.13 7.91
C PHE A 264 4.85 2.04 9.23
N THR A 265 3.94 2.98 9.45
CA THR A 265 3.13 3.06 10.67
C THR A 265 1.83 2.27 10.51
N THR A 266 1.41 1.53 11.53
CA THR A 266 0.17 0.73 11.44
C THR A 266 -0.50 0.51 12.80
N GLY A 267 -1.83 0.61 12.84
CA GLY A 267 -2.64 0.14 13.96
C GLY A 267 -3.29 -1.22 13.71
N ASN A 268 -3.54 -1.55 12.44
CA ASN A 268 -4.10 -2.85 12.05
C ASN A 268 -3.06 -3.99 12.08
N GLY A 269 -1.77 -3.65 11.97
CA GLY A 269 -0.70 -4.63 11.80
C GLY A 269 -0.51 -5.03 10.33
N SER A 270 -0.47 -4.06 9.42
CA SER A 270 -0.15 -4.37 8.02
C SER A 270 1.26 -4.95 7.91
N ILE A 271 1.43 -5.97 7.06
CA ILE A 271 2.69 -6.64 6.79
C ILE A 271 3.35 -6.18 5.48
N THR A 272 2.88 -5.07 4.91
CA THR A 272 3.42 -4.48 3.67
C THR A 272 4.93 -4.23 3.82
N ASN A 273 5.71 -4.77 2.88
CA ASN A 273 7.14 -4.49 2.73
C ASN A 273 7.45 -4.18 1.27
N PHE A 274 8.52 -3.43 1.05
CA PHE A 274 8.99 -3.08 -0.29
C PHE A 274 10.09 -4.05 -0.79
N PRO A 275 10.16 -4.39 -2.09
CA PRO A 275 11.06 -5.46 -2.58
C PRO A 275 12.56 -5.24 -2.34
N PHE A 276 13.03 -3.99 -2.36
CA PHE A 276 14.47 -3.65 -2.30
C PHE A 276 14.80 -2.44 -1.41
N VAL A 277 13.82 -1.93 -0.67
CA VAL A 277 13.99 -0.83 0.29
C VAL A 277 13.54 -1.32 1.66
N PRO A 278 14.40 -1.29 2.68
CA PRO A 278 14.05 -1.84 3.98
C PRO A 278 12.88 -1.06 4.62
N THR A 279 11.91 -1.81 5.12
CA THR A 279 10.71 -1.28 5.78
C THR A 279 10.76 -1.57 7.27
N ILE A 280 10.90 -0.51 8.08
CA ILE A 280 10.80 -0.55 9.53
C ILE A 280 9.32 -0.34 9.90
N LYS A 281 8.70 -1.40 10.42
CA LYS A 281 7.27 -1.37 10.78
C LYS A 281 7.07 -0.97 12.23
N VAL A 282 6.30 0.10 12.42
CA VAL A 282 6.02 0.74 13.71
C VAL A 282 4.55 0.57 14.05
N VAL A 283 4.24 -0.24 15.05
CA VAL A 283 2.85 -0.51 15.46
C VAL A 283 2.42 0.41 16.59
N SER A 284 1.18 0.90 16.53
CA SER A 284 0.65 1.91 17.47
C SER A 284 0.28 1.38 18.86
N THR A 285 0.13 0.06 19.03
CA THR A 285 -0.34 -0.55 20.28
C THR A 285 0.46 -1.79 20.69
N HIS A 286 0.77 -1.89 21.99
CA HIS A 286 1.56 -2.98 22.56
C HIS A 286 0.92 -4.35 22.32
N LYS A 287 -0.40 -4.47 22.55
CA LYS A 287 -1.12 -5.73 22.33
C LYS A 287 -0.99 -6.24 20.89
N ARG A 288 -0.99 -5.34 19.90
CA ARG A 288 -0.79 -5.73 18.50
C ARG A 288 0.65 -6.13 18.23
N PHE A 289 1.61 -5.43 18.84
CA PHE A 289 3.02 -5.79 18.79
C PHE A 289 3.25 -7.23 19.29
N GLU A 290 2.72 -7.60 20.45
CA GLU A 290 2.87 -8.95 21.00
C GLU A 290 2.34 -10.04 20.07
N LEU A 291 1.19 -9.79 19.42
CA LEU A 291 0.58 -10.72 18.47
C LEU A 291 1.37 -10.85 17.15
N MET A 292 2.16 -9.83 16.80
CA MET A 292 2.84 -9.71 15.51
C MET A 292 4.34 -9.43 15.67
N ALA A 293 4.95 -9.97 16.73
CA ALA A 293 6.33 -9.68 17.10
C ALA A 293 7.35 -10.16 16.04
N ASP A 294 6.95 -11.11 15.18
CA ASP A 294 7.74 -11.57 14.05
C ASP A 294 7.66 -10.65 12.83
N ASP A 295 6.63 -9.81 12.76
CA ASP A 295 6.41 -8.87 11.66
C ASP A 295 6.79 -7.43 12.02
N MET A 296 6.58 -7.01 13.27
CA MET A 296 6.73 -5.62 13.71
C MET A 296 8.13 -5.35 14.28
N ASP A 297 8.76 -4.27 13.82
CA ASP A 297 10.11 -3.87 14.26
C ASP A 297 10.06 -3.05 15.55
N VAL A 298 9.03 -2.21 15.72
CA VAL A 298 8.93 -1.23 16.81
C VAL A 298 7.53 -1.18 17.40
N ASP A 299 7.45 -1.25 18.72
CA ASP A 299 6.26 -0.95 19.50
C ASP A 299 6.26 0.52 19.95
N ALA A 300 5.38 1.34 19.37
CA ALA A 300 5.28 2.74 19.72
C ALA A 300 4.62 2.99 21.09
N ALA A 301 4.02 1.97 21.70
CA ALA A 301 3.40 2.04 23.02
C ALA A 301 4.26 1.44 24.13
N ALA A 302 5.48 1.00 23.84
CA ALA A 302 6.36 0.33 24.81
C ALA A 302 6.82 1.22 25.97
N SER A 303 6.87 2.55 25.78
CA SER A 303 7.32 3.49 26.80
C SER A 303 6.59 4.82 26.71
N ALA A 304 6.45 5.49 27.86
CA ALA A 304 5.97 6.88 27.92
C ALA A 304 7.08 7.89 27.57
N ASP A 305 8.36 7.50 27.66
CA ASP A 305 9.49 8.35 27.26
C ASP A 305 9.69 8.29 25.74
N ARG A 306 8.98 9.18 25.05
CA ARG A 306 9.01 9.28 23.59
C ARG A 306 10.39 9.66 23.06
N SER A 307 11.17 10.46 23.78
CA SER A 307 12.46 10.92 23.31
C SER A 307 13.50 9.81 23.32
N ALA A 308 13.48 8.96 24.36
CA ALA A 308 14.30 7.75 24.38
C ALA A 308 13.91 6.78 23.26
N MET A 309 12.61 6.58 23.01
CA MET A 309 12.14 5.74 21.89
C MET A 309 12.52 6.31 20.52
N ALA A 310 12.41 7.61 20.33
CA ALA A 310 12.77 8.28 19.07
C ALA A 310 14.27 8.14 18.79
N LYS A 311 15.12 8.28 19.82
CA LYS A 311 16.54 7.99 19.71
C LYS A 311 16.81 6.53 19.35
N ALA A 312 16.11 5.58 19.97
CA ALA A 312 16.25 4.16 19.65
C ALA A 312 15.82 3.85 18.20
N LEU A 313 14.73 4.45 17.72
CA LEU A 313 14.29 4.35 16.33
C LEU A 313 15.31 4.97 15.37
N PHE A 314 15.87 6.13 15.70
CA PHE A 314 16.93 6.74 14.90
C PHE A 314 18.17 5.82 14.78
N GLU A 315 18.64 5.25 15.89
CA GLU A 315 19.76 4.29 15.87
C GLU A 315 19.42 3.02 15.08
N LEU A 316 18.19 2.51 15.22
CA LEU A 316 17.69 1.39 14.40
C LEU A 316 17.72 1.73 12.91
N THR A 317 17.32 2.94 12.53
CA THR A 317 17.36 3.42 11.15
C THR A 317 18.78 3.42 10.60
N LEU A 318 19.76 3.89 11.37
CA LEU A 318 21.17 3.83 10.98
C LEU A 318 21.68 2.39 10.85
N ALA A 319 21.29 1.51 11.77
CA ALA A 319 21.65 0.09 11.72
C ALA A 319 21.04 -0.62 10.50
N VAL A 320 19.78 -0.35 10.19
CA VAL A 320 19.06 -0.90 9.03
C VAL A 320 19.68 -0.40 7.72
N ALA A 321 19.92 0.91 7.59
CA ALA A 321 20.66 1.47 6.46
C ALA A 321 22.07 0.86 6.31
N SER A 322 22.67 0.45 7.43
CA SER A 322 23.98 -0.23 7.47
C SER A 322 23.91 -1.74 7.20
N GLY A 323 22.72 -2.31 6.98
CA GLY A 323 22.53 -3.71 6.58
C GLY A 323 21.95 -4.63 7.64
N GLN A 324 21.49 -4.11 8.78
CA GLN A 324 20.65 -4.89 9.68
C GLN A 324 19.30 -5.15 9.00
N ALA A 325 18.95 -6.42 8.79
CA ALA A 325 17.66 -6.77 8.19
C ALA A 325 16.49 -6.37 9.10
N THR A 326 15.42 -5.84 8.52
CA THR A 326 14.14 -5.65 9.23
C THR A 326 13.39 -6.98 9.37
N ARG A 327 12.33 -6.99 10.18
CA ARG A 327 11.42 -8.13 10.31
C ARG A 327 10.78 -8.49 8.97
N GLY A 328 10.40 -7.48 8.19
CA GLY A 328 9.86 -7.64 6.84
C GLY A 328 10.82 -8.30 5.86
N GLU A 329 12.08 -7.88 5.85
CA GLU A 329 13.09 -8.51 4.99
C GLU A 329 13.33 -9.98 5.35
N ARG A 330 13.25 -10.33 6.64
CA ARG A 330 13.37 -11.73 7.10
C ARG A 330 12.20 -12.61 6.70
N SER A 331 11.00 -12.07 6.54
CA SER A 331 9.82 -12.84 6.14
C SER A 331 9.81 -13.18 4.65
N GLY A 332 10.53 -12.40 3.82
CA GLY A 332 10.62 -12.59 2.37
C GLY A 332 9.40 -12.14 1.59
N TYR A 333 8.37 -11.62 2.26
CA TYR A 333 7.14 -11.13 1.62
C TYR A 333 7.26 -9.64 1.29
N HIS A 334 6.99 -9.29 0.04
CA HIS A 334 6.96 -7.91 -0.43
C HIS A 334 5.91 -7.73 -1.53
N GLN A 335 5.41 -6.50 -1.66
CA GLN A 335 4.44 -6.12 -2.68
C GLN A 335 4.82 -4.75 -3.26
N LEU A 336 4.42 -4.53 -4.51
CA LEU A 336 4.69 -3.30 -5.24
C LEU A 336 3.51 -3.00 -6.15
N GLN A 337 3.02 -1.76 -6.10
CA GLN A 337 2.05 -1.24 -7.05
C GLN A 337 2.44 0.20 -7.38
N ILE A 338 2.43 0.57 -8.66
CA ILE A 338 2.54 1.98 -9.07
C ILE A 338 1.16 2.60 -9.08
N TRP A 339 1.07 3.90 -8.77
CA TRP A 339 -0.21 4.60 -8.85
C TRP A 339 -0.76 4.55 -10.28
N ARG A 340 -1.95 3.96 -10.41
CA ARG A 340 -2.69 3.91 -11.66
C ARG A 340 -3.63 5.11 -11.70
N ASP A 341 -3.19 6.19 -12.34
CA ASP A 341 -4.02 7.37 -12.58
C ASP A 341 -5.08 7.07 -13.64
N TRP A 342 -6.17 6.41 -13.21
CA TRP A 342 -7.31 6.12 -14.07
C TRP A 342 -8.00 7.43 -14.43
N VAL A 343 -7.83 7.87 -15.68
CA VAL A 343 -8.61 8.98 -16.21
C VAL A 343 -10.03 8.49 -16.46
N PRO A 344 -11.08 9.16 -15.93
CA PRO A 344 -12.46 8.86 -16.28
C PRO A 344 -12.67 9.01 -17.80
N GLY A 345 -12.72 7.88 -18.51
CA GLY A 345 -13.11 7.82 -19.91
C GLY A 345 -14.62 7.59 -20.04
N PRO A 346 -15.22 7.84 -21.22
CA PRO A 346 -16.54 7.31 -21.51
C PRO A 346 -16.51 5.79 -21.25
N PRO A 347 -17.56 5.20 -20.64
CA PRO A 347 -17.57 3.77 -20.36
C PRO A 347 -17.21 3.04 -21.65
N SER A 348 -16.12 2.27 -21.63
CA SER A 348 -15.81 1.43 -22.78
C SER A 348 -17.05 0.57 -23.03
N SER A 349 -17.45 0.42 -24.29
CA SER A 349 -18.59 -0.42 -24.67
C SER A 349 -18.45 -1.87 -24.17
N ALA A 350 -17.24 -2.28 -23.75
CA ALA A 350 -16.97 -3.57 -23.12
C ALA A 350 -17.44 -3.68 -21.65
N LEU A 351 -17.56 -2.57 -20.91
CA LEU A 351 -18.01 -2.58 -19.50
C LEU A 351 -19.51 -2.23 -19.34
N ALA A 352 -20.14 -1.68 -20.37
CA ALA A 352 -21.57 -1.36 -20.36
C ALA A 352 -22.49 -2.58 -20.15
N GLY A 353 -21.99 -3.80 -20.32
CA GLY A 353 -22.73 -5.04 -20.06
C GLY A 353 -22.71 -5.52 -18.60
N VAL A 354 -21.90 -4.91 -17.72
CA VAL A 354 -21.70 -5.41 -16.33
C VAL A 354 -22.49 -4.60 -15.29
N ALA A 355 -22.86 -3.36 -15.59
CA ALA A 355 -23.64 -2.51 -14.70
C ALA A 355 -25.16 -2.77 -14.89
N GLY A 356 -25.65 -3.85 -14.27
CA GLY A 356 -27.09 -4.12 -14.18
C GLY A 356 -27.81 -3.11 -13.25
N PRO A 357 -29.05 -2.71 -13.56
CA PRO A 357 -29.77 -1.70 -12.79
C PRO A 357 -30.51 -2.34 -11.61
N GLU A 358 -29.90 -2.47 -10.42
CA GLU A 358 -30.66 -2.82 -9.21
C GLU A 358 -29.89 -2.57 -7.89
N THR A 359 -29.64 -1.31 -7.54
CA THR A 359 -29.15 -0.91 -6.20
C THR A 359 -30.29 -0.62 -5.21
N ALA A 360 -31.50 -1.15 -5.42
CA ALA A 360 -32.67 -0.85 -4.58
C ALA A 360 -33.22 -2.03 -3.73
N VAL A 361 -32.71 -3.26 -3.84
CA VAL A 361 -33.35 -4.46 -3.25
C VAL A 361 -32.68 -4.97 -1.96
N LEU A 362 -32.27 -4.08 -1.04
CA LEU A 362 -31.69 -4.50 0.25
C LEU A 362 -32.29 -3.75 1.44
N ARG A 363 -33.59 -3.92 1.70
CA ARG A 363 -34.21 -3.56 3.00
C ARG A 363 -35.40 -4.45 3.44
N ARG A 364 -35.39 -5.76 3.16
CA ARG A 364 -36.36 -6.67 3.83
C ARG A 364 -35.71 -7.97 4.30
N PRO A 365 -35.94 -8.40 5.57
CA PRO A 365 -35.64 -9.76 5.98
C PRO A 365 -36.53 -10.73 5.19
N LEU A 366 -35.94 -11.78 4.63
CA LEU A 366 -36.65 -12.87 3.96
C LEU A 366 -37.45 -13.67 5.00
N LYS A 367 -38.75 -13.89 4.73
CA LYS A 367 -39.57 -14.90 5.43
C LYS A 367 -39.57 -16.17 4.60
N MET A 368 -39.18 -17.30 5.19
CA MET A 368 -39.33 -18.61 4.56
C MET A 368 -40.80 -19.07 4.56
N SER A 369 -41.22 -19.71 3.47
CA SER A 369 -42.53 -20.36 3.33
C SER A 369 -42.42 -21.88 3.44
N ASP A 370 -43.36 -22.50 4.15
CA ASP A 370 -43.42 -23.91 4.59
C ASP A 370 -43.63 -24.98 3.49
N SER A 371 -43.41 -24.69 2.21
CA SER A 371 -43.89 -25.54 1.12
C SER A 371 -42.77 -26.18 0.29
N ALA A 372 -42.11 -27.21 0.81
CA ALA A 372 -41.40 -28.20 -0.01
C ALA A 372 -41.12 -29.50 0.79
N ARG A 373 -42.18 -30.24 1.11
CA ARG A 373 -42.09 -31.68 1.42
C ARG A 373 -42.62 -32.46 0.23
N ARG A 374 -41.76 -33.20 -0.49
CA ARG A 374 -42.05 -34.40 -1.32
C ARG A 374 -40.76 -34.80 -2.05
N GLU A 375 -40.15 -35.92 -1.66
CA GLU A 375 -40.28 -37.28 -2.22
C GLU A 375 -38.98 -37.65 -2.95
N GLU A 376 -38.07 -38.29 -2.21
CA GLU A 376 -36.92 -39.01 -2.73
C GLU A 376 -37.33 -40.44 -3.12
N SER A 377 -36.94 -40.91 -4.30
CA SER A 377 -36.65 -42.33 -4.48
C SER A 377 -35.69 -42.56 -5.66
N GLY A 378 -34.51 -43.08 -5.31
CA GLY A 378 -33.79 -44.07 -6.12
C GLY A 378 -32.73 -43.54 -7.07
N LEU A 379 -31.45 -43.78 -6.73
CA LEU A 379 -30.46 -44.44 -7.61
C LEU A 379 -29.17 -44.69 -6.82
N SER A 380 -28.76 -45.96 -6.78
CA SER A 380 -27.53 -46.48 -6.18
C SER A 380 -26.40 -46.56 -7.21
N ALA A 381 -25.17 -46.24 -6.83
CA ALA A 381 -23.96 -46.70 -7.52
C ALA A 381 -22.76 -46.78 -6.54
N GLU A 382 -22.03 -47.89 -6.58
CA GLU A 382 -20.85 -48.18 -5.75
C GLU A 382 -19.51 -47.79 -6.41
N SER A 383 -18.55 -47.43 -5.54
CA SER A 383 -17.07 -47.45 -5.65
C SER A 383 -16.39 -46.54 -6.68
N GLY A 384 -15.33 -45.79 -6.38
CA GLY A 384 -14.57 -45.55 -5.16
C GLY A 384 -13.43 -44.56 -5.47
N ALA A 385 -13.20 -43.57 -4.60
CA ALA A 385 -11.99 -42.77 -4.49
C ALA A 385 -12.15 -41.84 -3.26
N HIS A 386 -11.24 -41.98 -2.28
CA HIS A 386 -11.02 -41.10 -1.13
C HIS A 386 -12.23 -40.25 -0.66
N SER A 387 -13.06 -40.80 0.23
CA SER A 387 -14.07 -40.00 0.95
C SER A 387 -13.52 -39.53 2.29
N PHE A 388 -13.52 -38.22 2.54
CA PHE A 388 -13.57 -37.70 3.91
C PHE A 388 -14.91 -38.13 4.53
N GLU A 389 -14.89 -38.56 5.79
CA GLU A 389 -16.09 -38.87 6.56
C GLU A 389 -16.90 -37.58 6.72
N ALA A 390 -17.90 -37.37 5.86
CA ALA A 390 -18.90 -36.35 6.10
C ALA A 390 -19.62 -36.74 7.39
N LEU A 391 -19.61 -35.86 8.39
CA LEU A 391 -20.41 -36.03 9.60
C LEU A 391 -21.84 -36.37 9.19
N PRO A 392 -22.39 -37.52 9.60
CA PRO A 392 -23.73 -37.91 9.19
C PRO A 392 -24.71 -36.84 9.67
N LEU A 393 -25.60 -36.42 8.78
CA LEU A 393 -26.74 -35.57 9.06
C LEU A 393 -27.58 -36.25 10.15
N SER A 394 -27.28 -35.97 11.42
CA SER A 394 -28.27 -36.16 12.47
C SER A 394 -29.27 -35.03 12.32
N HIS A 395 -30.28 -35.27 11.49
CA HIS A 395 -31.54 -34.57 11.53
C HIS A 395 -32.23 -34.96 12.84
N ASP A 396 -31.65 -34.58 13.98
CA ASP A 396 -32.26 -34.77 15.29
C ASP A 396 -33.02 -33.49 15.63
N SER A 397 -34.12 -33.27 14.90
CA SER A 397 -35.20 -32.41 15.37
C SER A 397 -36.01 -33.16 16.43
N ARG A 398 -35.34 -33.47 17.55
CA ARG A 398 -35.98 -33.89 18.79
C ARG A 398 -35.34 -33.16 19.96
N THR A 399 -35.74 -31.91 20.13
CA THR A 399 -35.93 -31.36 21.48
C THR A 399 -37.38 -30.90 21.58
N ASP A 400 -38.14 -31.77 22.23
CA ASP A 400 -39.42 -31.59 22.91
C ASP A 400 -40.13 -30.24 22.79
N SER A 401 -41.35 -30.34 22.24
CA SER A 401 -42.48 -29.55 22.70
C SER A 401 -42.70 -29.78 24.21
N GLY A 402 -42.41 -28.78 25.03
CA GLY A 402 -42.66 -28.89 26.48
C GLY A 402 -42.39 -27.64 27.31
N GLY A 403 -42.98 -26.50 26.98
CA GLY A 403 -43.32 -25.45 27.95
C GLY A 403 -42.27 -24.38 28.27
N GLY A 404 -42.61 -23.12 27.92
CA GLY A 404 -42.34 -21.94 28.75
C GLY A 404 -40.96 -21.26 28.65
N GLY A 405 -40.90 -20.16 27.88
CA GLY A 405 -40.17 -18.93 28.25
C GLY A 405 -38.65 -18.85 28.02
N GLY A 406 -38.24 -17.91 27.14
CA GLY A 406 -36.99 -17.16 27.31
C GLY A 406 -35.80 -17.52 26.42
N GLY A 407 -35.78 -16.98 25.19
CA GLY A 407 -34.59 -16.39 24.53
C GLY A 407 -33.23 -17.10 24.63
N GLY A 408 -33.14 -18.38 24.27
CA GLY A 408 -31.84 -19.02 23.98
C GLY A 408 -31.45 -18.74 22.52
N GLY A 409 -30.37 -17.97 22.31
CA GLY A 409 -29.75 -17.81 21.00
C GLY A 409 -29.17 -19.13 20.51
N GLY A 410 -29.97 -19.89 19.76
CA GLY A 410 -29.52 -21.13 19.13
C GLY A 410 -28.43 -20.85 18.12
N VAL A 411 -27.32 -21.59 18.20
CA VAL A 411 -26.27 -21.57 17.18
C VAL A 411 -26.81 -22.29 15.95
N THR A 412 -26.85 -21.60 14.81
CA THR A 412 -27.21 -22.20 13.52
C THR A 412 -25.95 -22.45 12.72
N THR A 413 -25.78 -23.65 12.18
CA THR A 413 -24.72 -23.95 11.21
C THR A 413 -25.22 -23.64 9.80
N GLU A 414 -24.56 -22.72 9.11
CA GLU A 414 -24.77 -22.45 7.69
C GLU A 414 -23.57 -22.94 6.87
N TRP A 415 -23.83 -23.42 5.65
CA TRP A 415 -22.76 -23.70 4.68
C TRP A 415 -22.44 -22.41 3.93
N VAL A 416 -21.21 -21.93 4.04
CA VAL A 416 -20.76 -20.70 3.37
C VAL A 416 -19.67 -21.05 2.35
N ALA A 417 -19.89 -20.64 1.10
CA ALA A 417 -18.88 -20.68 0.06
C ALA A 417 -18.23 -19.30 -0.08
N LEU A 418 -16.95 -19.21 0.27
CA LEU A 418 -16.20 -17.96 0.24
C LEU A 418 -15.48 -17.78 -1.09
N LEU A 419 -15.74 -16.66 -1.77
CA LEU A 419 -14.97 -16.21 -2.91
C LEU A 419 -13.94 -15.19 -2.42
N LEU A 420 -12.67 -15.55 -2.52
CA LEU A 420 -11.54 -14.73 -2.09
C LEU A 420 -10.81 -14.17 -3.34
N PRO A 421 -11.07 -12.92 -3.73
CA PRO A 421 -10.34 -12.28 -4.81
C PRO A 421 -8.87 -12.10 -4.41
N THR A 422 -7.95 -12.39 -5.33
CA THR A 422 -6.49 -12.22 -5.09
C THR A 422 -6.02 -10.78 -5.28
N SER A 423 -6.91 -9.86 -5.64
CA SER A 423 -6.58 -8.46 -5.94
C SER A 423 -7.81 -7.54 -5.88
N LEU A 424 -7.60 -6.24 -5.65
CA LEU A 424 -8.66 -5.23 -5.75
C LEU A 424 -9.41 -5.28 -7.08
N CYS A 425 -8.69 -5.46 -8.20
CA CYS A 425 -9.29 -5.50 -9.53
C CYS A 425 -10.19 -6.73 -9.76
N SER A 426 -10.04 -7.79 -8.96
CA SER A 426 -10.91 -8.97 -9.01
C SER A 426 -12.05 -8.92 -7.98
N SER A 427 -12.08 -7.93 -7.07
CA SER A 427 -13.10 -7.83 -6.01
C SER A 427 -14.53 -7.66 -6.53
N GLU A 428 -14.73 -6.78 -7.51
CA GLU A 428 -16.07 -6.57 -8.09
C GLU A 428 -16.51 -7.75 -8.95
N VAL A 429 -15.57 -8.42 -9.62
CA VAL A 429 -15.83 -9.68 -10.34
C VAL A 429 -16.22 -10.79 -9.36
N ALA A 430 -15.48 -10.95 -8.26
CA ALA A 430 -15.79 -11.93 -7.21
C ALA A 430 -17.14 -11.64 -6.55
N ARG A 431 -17.50 -10.37 -6.34
CA ARG A 431 -18.81 -9.96 -5.85
C ARG A 431 -19.93 -10.27 -6.83
N ALA A 432 -19.75 -9.97 -8.12
CA ALA A 432 -20.71 -10.31 -9.15
C ALA A 432 -20.91 -11.83 -9.23
N LEU A 433 -19.82 -12.59 -9.21
CA LEU A 433 -19.85 -14.05 -9.23
C LEU A 433 -20.53 -14.64 -7.99
N ALA A 434 -20.27 -14.10 -6.79
CA ALA A 434 -20.96 -14.55 -5.58
C ALA A 434 -22.47 -14.32 -5.67
N ARG A 435 -22.92 -13.21 -6.28
CA ARG A 435 -24.35 -12.94 -6.52
C ARG A 435 -24.95 -13.93 -7.52
N GLU A 436 -24.29 -14.16 -8.65
CA GLU A 436 -24.77 -15.11 -9.66
C GLU A 436 -24.86 -16.53 -9.10
N LEU A 437 -23.85 -16.98 -8.34
CA LEU A 437 -23.85 -18.28 -7.68
C LEU A 437 -24.94 -18.37 -6.61
N GLN A 438 -25.21 -17.29 -5.87
CA GLN A 438 -26.31 -17.27 -4.90
C GLN A 438 -27.67 -17.47 -5.60
N ILE A 439 -27.90 -16.78 -6.72
CA ILE A 439 -29.16 -16.88 -7.49
C ILE A 439 -29.30 -18.26 -8.15
N GLY A 440 -28.22 -18.80 -8.70
CA GLY A 440 -28.27 -20.04 -9.49
C GLY A 440 -28.18 -21.33 -8.68
N LEU A 441 -27.42 -21.34 -7.58
CA LEU A 441 -27.07 -22.54 -6.81
C LEU A 441 -27.37 -22.40 -5.32
N GLY A 442 -27.24 -21.20 -4.76
CA GLY A 442 -27.29 -21.00 -3.31
C GLY A 442 -28.61 -21.45 -2.69
N ASP A 443 -29.73 -21.08 -3.29
CA ASP A 443 -31.06 -21.43 -2.79
C ASP A 443 -31.40 -22.91 -2.98
N ALA A 444 -30.86 -23.55 -4.01
CA ALA A 444 -31.07 -24.98 -4.29
C ALA A 444 -30.20 -25.89 -3.41
N CYS A 445 -29.00 -25.43 -3.04
CA CYS A 445 -28.03 -26.23 -2.30
C CYS A 445 -27.93 -25.86 -0.80
N GLY A 446 -28.63 -24.82 -0.34
CA GLY A 446 -28.53 -24.35 1.04
C GLY A 446 -27.14 -23.78 1.38
N VAL A 447 -26.41 -23.29 0.38
CA VAL A 447 -25.06 -22.71 0.52
C VAL A 447 -25.14 -21.21 0.28
N ARG A 448 -24.62 -20.42 1.23
CA ARG A 448 -24.50 -18.97 1.09
C ARG A 448 -23.19 -18.63 0.40
N PHE A 449 -23.24 -18.00 -0.76
CA PHE A 449 -22.05 -17.51 -1.46
C PHE A 449 -21.72 -16.10 -0.97
N VAL A 450 -20.50 -15.92 -0.49
CA VAL A 450 -20.02 -14.64 0.04
C VAL A 450 -18.69 -14.31 -0.62
N SER A 451 -18.62 -13.17 -1.28
CA SER A 451 -17.34 -12.58 -1.63
C SER A 451 -16.89 -11.70 -0.47
N LEU A 452 -15.69 -11.95 0.04
CA LEU A 452 -14.99 -11.00 0.88
C LEU A 452 -14.18 -10.14 -0.08
N PRO A 453 -14.68 -8.95 -0.48
CA PRO A 453 -13.89 -8.07 -1.31
C PRO A 453 -12.57 -7.83 -0.61
N HIS A 454 -11.47 -7.81 -1.35
CA HIS A 454 -10.18 -7.48 -0.79
C HIS A 454 -10.32 -6.10 -0.12
N THR A 455 -10.30 -6.09 1.21
CA THR A 455 -10.28 -4.86 1.99
C THR A 455 -8.82 -4.48 2.10
N GLU A 456 -8.33 -3.75 1.10
CA GLU A 456 -7.25 -2.84 1.41
C GLU A 456 -7.80 -1.72 2.29
#